data_AF-A0A7V7FPQ1-F1
#
_entry.id   AF-A0A7V7FPQ1-F1
#
_cell.length_a   1.000
_cell.length_b   1.000
_cell.length_c   1.000
_cell.angle_alpha   90.00
_cell.angle_beta   90.00
_cell.angle_gamma   90.00
#
_symmetry.space_group_name_H-M   'P 1'
#
loop_
_entity.id
_entity.type
_entity.pdbx_description
1 polymer ?
#
loop_
_entity_poly.entity_id
_entity_poly.type
_entity_poly.pdbx_seq_one_letter_code
_entity_poly.pdbx_strand_id
1 'polypeptide(L)'
;MIGVENEGNEITPLYDVLYSQGAADFVSENEEIKTAITKVSAARGGRGVWVIDQGGDRGELYSPLLAKERPFIVRQKGDRHILCRASQAETAVLAANCPMVYATHIVREEPG
;
A
#
# COMPACT_ATOMS: atom_id res chain seq x y z
N MET A 1 -0.16 5.46 9.94
CA MET A 1 -0.99 5.66 8.72
C MET A 1 -1.29 7.14 8.58
N ILE A 2 -1.08 7.65 7.37
CA ILE A 2 -1.37 9.03 7.01
C ILE A 2 -2.42 9.07 5.90
N GLY A 3 -3.15 10.17 5.83
CA GLY A 3 -4.10 10.49 4.78
C GLY A 3 -3.65 11.74 4.05
N VAL A 4 -3.92 11.77 2.76
CA VAL A 4 -3.73 12.92 1.88
C VAL A 4 -4.97 13.07 1.01
N GLU A 5 -5.27 14.30 0.62
CA GLU A 5 -6.27 14.58 -0.40
C GLU A 5 -5.58 14.77 -1.75
N ASN A 6 -6.26 14.45 -2.86
CA ASN A 6 -5.64 14.40 -4.19
C ASN A 6 -4.93 15.70 -4.62
N GLU A 7 -5.44 16.85 -4.16
CA GLU A 7 -4.90 18.18 -4.46
C GLU A 7 -4.39 18.91 -3.21
N GLY A 8 -4.38 18.21 -2.07
CA GLY A 8 -3.94 18.77 -0.80
C GLY A 8 -2.45 18.50 -0.57
N ASN A 9 -1.73 19.51 -0.07
CA ASN A 9 -0.35 19.34 0.37
C ASN A 9 -0.25 18.97 1.86
N GLU A 10 -1.39 18.85 2.54
CA GLU A 10 -1.45 18.53 3.97
C GLU A 10 -1.45 17.03 4.21
N ILE A 11 -0.62 16.61 5.16
CA ILE A 11 -0.59 15.24 5.66
C ILE A 11 -1.44 15.18 6.92
N THR A 12 -2.51 14.39 6.89
CA THR A 12 -3.37 14.15 8.05
C THR A 12 -2.99 12.84 8.72
N PRO A 13 -2.55 12.81 9.99
CA PRO A 13 -2.38 11.57 10.73
C PRO A 13 -3.73 10.85 10.91
N LEU A 14 -3.82 9.59 10.48
CA LEU A 14 -5.07 8.80 10.56
C LEU A 14 -5.02 7.74 11.66
N TYR A 15 -3.86 7.14 11.88
CA TYR A 15 -3.66 6.11 12.89
C TYR A 15 -2.18 6.00 13.22
N ASP A 16 -1.87 5.98 14.51
CA ASP A 16 -0.52 5.72 15.01
C ASP A 16 -0.62 4.81 16.23
N VAL A 17 0.30 3.85 16.32
CA VAL A 17 0.39 2.92 17.44
C VAL A 17 1.81 2.40 17.56
N LEU A 18 2.29 2.30 18.78
CA LEU A 18 3.55 1.65 19.09
C LEU A 18 3.30 0.17 19.40
N TYR A 19 4.12 -0.70 18.83
CA TYR A 19 4.14 -2.13 19.14
C TYR A 19 5.58 -2.61 19.25
N SER A 20 5.79 -3.76 19.91
CA SER A 20 7.10 -4.36 20.10
C SER A 20 7.07 -5.84 19.75
N GLN A 21 8.04 -6.32 18.99
CA GLN A 21 8.17 -7.74 18.69
C GLN A 21 8.47 -8.61 19.93
N GLY A 22 8.92 -7.99 21.02
CA GLY A 22 9.13 -8.64 22.31
C GLY A 22 7.93 -8.59 23.26
N ALA A 23 6.83 -7.93 22.87
CA ALA A 23 5.62 -7.89 23.68
C ALA A 23 4.90 -9.24 23.63
N ALA A 24 4.28 -9.65 24.74
CA ALA A 24 3.64 -10.95 24.86
C ALA A 24 2.41 -11.11 23.95
N ASP A 25 1.77 -10.00 23.58
CA ASP A 25 0.60 -9.90 22.71
C ASP A 25 0.95 -9.63 21.24
N PHE A 26 2.24 -9.49 20.91
CA PHE A 26 2.67 -9.30 19.53
C PHE A 26 2.46 -10.56 18.72
N VAL A 27 1.68 -10.46 17.64
CA VAL A 27 1.42 -11.57 16.73
C VAL A 27 2.33 -11.49 15.51
N SER A 28 2.25 -10.40 14.75
CA SER A 28 3.14 -10.11 13.62
C SER A 28 2.97 -8.67 13.14
N GLU A 29 3.95 -8.16 12.40
CA GLU A 29 3.83 -6.87 11.70
C GLU A 29 2.63 -6.85 10.74
N ASN A 30 2.32 -7.97 10.08
CA ASN A 30 1.16 -8.05 9.20
C ASN A 30 -0.14 -7.83 9.98
N GLU A 31 -0.27 -8.38 11.20
CA GLU A 31 -1.46 -8.13 12.03
C GLU A 31 -1.59 -6.67 12.45
N GLU A 32 -0.48 -6.01 12.77
CA GLU A 32 -0.49 -4.57 13.10
C GLU A 32 -0.98 -3.73 11.91
N ILE A 33 -0.49 -4.02 10.71
CA ILE A 33 -0.91 -3.35 9.47
C ILE A 33 -2.38 -3.64 9.17
N LYS A 34 -2.83 -4.90 9.28
CA LYS A 34 -4.24 -5.30 9.07
C LYS A 34 -5.18 -4.60 10.06
N THR A 35 -4.75 -4.46 11.31
CA THR A 35 -5.47 -3.74 12.36
C THR A 35 -5.60 -2.25 12.02
N ALA A 36 -4.50 -1.62 11.60
CA ALA A 36 -4.50 -0.23 11.17
C ALA A 36 -5.45 0.00 9.97
N ILE A 37 -5.38 -0.85 8.95
CA ILE A 37 -6.27 -0.80 7.78
C ILE A 37 -7.73 -0.90 8.21
N THR A 38 -8.05 -1.84 9.10
CA THR A 38 -9.41 -2.08 9.59
C THR A 38 -9.96 -0.88 10.35
N LYS A 39 -9.18 -0.33 11.29
CA LYS A 39 -9.59 0.81 12.12
C LYS A 39 -9.83 2.08 11.29
N VAL A 40 -8.87 2.45 10.43
CA VAL A 40 -9.00 3.62 9.55
C VAL A 40 -10.17 3.46 8.59
N SER A 41 -10.30 2.27 7.99
CA SER A 41 -11.40 1.98 7.07
C SER A 41 -12.77 2.10 7.74
N ALA A 42 -12.93 1.57 8.96
CA ALA A 42 -14.16 1.70 9.72
C ALA A 42 -14.49 3.18 9.99
N ALA A 43 -13.51 3.96 10.45
CA ALA A 43 -13.67 5.38 10.74
C ALA A 43 -14.01 6.24 9.50
N ARG A 44 -13.61 5.81 8.29
CA ARG A 44 -13.88 6.53 7.03
C ARG A 44 -15.09 6.01 6.26
N GLY A 45 -15.80 5.00 6.77
CA GLY A 45 -16.89 4.34 6.06
C GLY A 45 -16.41 3.60 4.81
N GLY A 46 -15.18 3.09 4.84
CA GLY A 46 -14.55 2.35 3.76
C GLY A 46 -14.06 3.17 2.56
N ARG A 47 -14.16 4.50 2.61
CA ARG A 47 -13.74 5.41 1.53
C ARG A 47 -12.23 5.60 1.47
N GLY A 48 -11.74 5.91 0.27
CA GLY A 48 -10.34 6.22 -0.01
C GLY A 48 -9.64 5.12 -0.81
N VAL A 49 -8.40 5.40 -1.21
CA VAL A 49 -7.52 4.45 -1.88
C VAL A 49 -6.35 4.15 -0.94
N TRP A 50 -6.10 2.87 -0.69
CA TRP A 50 -4.93 2.45 0.09
C TRP A 50 -3.67 2.51 -0.76
N VAL A 51 -2.68 3.31 -0.36
CA VAL A 51 -1.37 3.35 -1.03
C VAL A 51 -0.34 2.72 -0.10
N ILE A 52 0.34 1.67 -0.56
CA ILE A 52 1.36 0.93 0.21
C ILE A 52 2.63 0.84 -0.63
N ASP A 53 3.75 1.30 -0.08
CA ASP A 53 5.05 1.26 -0.74
C ASP A 53 5.69 -0.16 -0.65
N GLN A 54 6.95 -0.26 -1.07
CA GLN A 54 7.70 -1.51 -1.18
C GLN A 54 7.64 -2.36 0.09
N GLY A 55 7.47 -3.67 -0.09
CA GLY A 55 7.34 -4.64 1.00
C GLY A 55 5.89 -4.89 1.43
N GLY A 56 4.93 -4.10 0.94
CA GLY A 56 3.50 -4.33 1.09
C GLY A 56 2.92 -5.37 0.12
N ASP A 57 3.71 -5.85 -0.85
CA ASP A 57 3.30 -6.78 -1.91
C ASP A 57 3.12 -8.24 -1.44
N ARG A 58 2.73 -8.41 -0.18
CA ARG A 58 2.54 -9.69 0.51
C ARG A 58 1.09 -10.15 0.34
N GLY A 59 0.88 -11.44 0.05
CA GLY A 59 -0.45 -12.08 -0.04
C GLY A 59 -1.39 -11.71 1.12
N GLU A 60 -0.85 -11.76 2.34
CA GLU A 60 -1.54 -11.43 3.59
C GLU A 60 -2.14 -10.02 3.63
N LEU A 61 -1.50 -9.04 2.97
CA LEU A 61 -1.96 -7.65 2.97
C LEU A 61 -3.00 -7.37 1.88
N TYR A 62 -3.01 -8.15 0.79
CA TYR A 62 -4.07 -8.07 -0.21
C TYR A 62 -5.39 -8.62 0.29
N SER A 63 -5.36 -9.70 1.07
CA SER A 63 -6.57 -10.40 1.57
C SER A 63 -7.64 -9.47 2.15
N PRO A 64 -7.36 -8.59 3.15
CA PRO A 64 -8.37 -7.69 3.71
C PRO A 64 -8.85 -6.60 2.75
N LEU A 65 -8.01 -6.20 1.78
CA LEU A 65 -8.36 -5.20 0.77
C LEU A 65 -9.30 -5.80 -0.27
N LEU A 66 -8.96 -6.99 -0.80
CA LEU A 66 -9.76 -7.73 -1.77
C LEU A 66 -11.09 -8.21 -1.17
N ALA A 67 -11.08 -8.77 0.04
CA ALA A 67 -12.29 -9.28 0.70
C ALA A 67 -13.35 -8.20 0.98
N LYS A 68 -12.96 -6.92 0.92
CA LYS A 68 -13.84 -5.76 1.12
C LYS A 68 -13.90 -4.85 -0.11
N GLU A 69 -13.41 -5.32 -1.25
CA GLU A 69 -13.40 -4.59 -2.54
C GLU A 69 -12.83 -3.18 -2.41
N ARG A 70 -11.81 -3.01 -1.57
CA ARG A 70 -11.20 -1.70 -1.31
C ARG A 70 -10.30 -1.32 -2.47
N PRO A 71 -10.38 -0.08 -2.99
CA PRO A 71 -9.39 0.41 -3.94
C PRO A 71 -8.00 0.49 -3.30
N PHE A 72 -6.97 0.05 -4.03
CA PHE A 72 -5.59 0.11 -3.56
C PHE A 72 -4.57 0.27 -4.69
N ILE A 73 -3.40 0.78 -4.31
CA ILE A 73 -2.17 0.83 -5.10
C ILE A 73 -1.06 0.28 -4.20
N VAL A 74 -0.47 -0.85 -4.59
CA VAL A 74 0.66 -1.45 -3.87
C VAL A 74 1.85 -1.52 -4.80
N ARG A 75 2.95 -0.89 -4.40
CA ARG A 75 4.20 -0.95 -5.16
C ARG A 75 4.80 -2.35 -5.08
N GLN A 76 4.92 -3.00 -6.23
CA GLN A 76 5.52 -4.32 -6.35
C GLN A 76 7.03 -4.26 -6.20
N LYS A 77 7.63 -5.30 -5.60
CA LYS A 77 9.10 -5.45 -5.57
C LYS A 77 9.70 -5.69 -6.96
N GLY A 78 8.92 -6.27 -7.88
CA GLY A 78 9.28 -6.49 -9.28
C GLY A 78 9.61 -7.95 -9.63
N ASP A 79 10.19 -8.70 -8.69
CA ASP A 79 10.57 -10.12 -8.82
C ASP A 79 9.41 -11.11 -8.57
N ARG A 80 8.22 -10.58 -8.25
CA ARG A 80 7.00 -11.38 -8.08
C ARG A 80 6.49 -11.86 -9.42
N HIS A 81 6.26 -13.16 -9.53
CA HIS A 81 5.57 -13.74 -10.68
C HIS A 81 4.06 -13.58 -10.51
N ILE A 82 3.42 -12.91 -11.47
CA ILE A 82 1.98 -12.72 -11.49
C ILE A 82 1.38 -13.36 -12.74
N LEU A 83 0.15 -13.86 -12.61
CA LEU A 83 -0.60 -14.43 -13.72
C LEU A 83 -1.22 -13.30 -14.56
N CYS A 84 -0.76 -13.15 -15.79
CA CYS A 84 -1.28 -12.22 -16.77
C CYS A 84 -1.65 -12.96 -18.06
N ARG A 85 -2.92 -12.86 -18.48
CA ARG A 85 -3.44 -13.45 -19.73
C ARG A 85 -3.00 -14.92 -19.95
N ALA A 86 -3.13 -15.74 -18.90
CA ALA A 86 -2.74 -17.16 -18.84
C ALA A 86 -1.22 -17.47 -18.80
N SER A 87 -0.35 -16.46 -18.76
CA SER A 87 1.10 -16.65 -18.56
C SER A 87 1.54 -16.13 -17.19
N GLN A 88 2.49 -16.81 -16.55
CA GLN A 88 3.18 -16.27 -15.38
C GLN A 88 4.44 -15.54 -15.85
N ALA A 89 4.62 -14.32 -15.38
CA ALA A 89 5.83 -13.54 -15.64
C ALA A 89 6.15 -12.65 -14.44
N GLU A 90 7.41 -12.28 -14.30
CA GLU A 90 7.82 -11.27 -13.33
C GLU A 90 7.07 -9.95 -13.55
N THR A 91 6.68 -9.32 -12.46
CA THR A 91 5.92 -8.07 -12.51
C THR A 91 6.70 -6.96 -13.21
N ALA A 92 8.02 -6.92 -13.04
CA ALA A 92 8.89 -5.97 -13.74
C ALA A 92 8.84 -6.14 -15.27
N VAL A 93 8.83 -7.39 -15.77
CA VAL A 93 8.72 -7.69 -17.20
C VAL A 93 7.38 -7.21 -17.76
N LEU A 94 6.29 -7.43 -17.01
CA LEU A 94 4.97 -6.96 -17.42
C LEU A 94 4.90 -5.42 -17.40
N ALA A 95 5.43 -4.79 -16.35
CA ALA A 95 5.46 -3.34 -16.20
C ALA A 95 6.23 -2.64 -17.33
N ALA A 96 7.35 -3.22 -17.79
CA ALA A 96 8.12 -2.67 -18.91
C ALA A 96 7.33 -2.60 -20.22
N ASN A 97 6.29 -3.42 -20.36
CA ASN A 97 5.40 -3.44 -21.53
C ASN A 97 4.10 -2.65 -21.30
N CYS A 98 3.90 -2.06 -20.12
CA CYS A 98 2.73 -1.23 -19.83
C CYS A 98 2.94 0.19 -20.37
N PRO A 99 2.00 0.73 -21.18
CA PRO A 99 2.08 2.13 -21.61
C PRO A 99 2.07 3.09 -20.42
N MET A 100 3.09 3.95 -20.34
CA MET A 100 3.13 5.04 -19.36
C MET A 100 2.37 6.23 -19.93
N VAL A 101 1.08 6.35 -19.58
CA VAL A 101 0.20 7.40 -20.11
C VAL A 101 0.46 8.76 -19.45
N TYR A 102 1.05 8.76 -18.25
CA TYR A 102 1.32 9.96 -17.46
C TYR A 102 2.78 9.94 -16.99
N ALA A 103 3.49 11.03 -17.22
CA ALA A 103 4.84 11.25 -16.73
C ALA A 103 4.89 12.58 -15.99
N THR A 104 5.54 12.59 -14.84
CA THR A 104 5.77 13.79 -14.03
C THR A 104 7.20 13.77 -13.54
N HIS A 105 7.84 14.93 -13.53
CA HIS A 105 9.19 15.10 -13.01
C HIS A 105 9.12 15.61 -11.58
N ILE A 106 9.63 14.82 -10.63
CA ILE A 106 9.70 15.20 -9.22
C ILE A 106 11.14 15.59 -8.93
N VAL A 107 11.34 16.82 -8.47
CA VAL A 107 12.64 17.36 -8.07
C VAL A 107 12.68 17.45 -6.55
N ARG A 108 13.78 16.98 -5.94
CA ARG A 108 14.01 17.15 -4.50
C ARG A 108 14.51 18.57 -4.27
N GLU A 109 13.86 19.32 -3.38
CA GLU A 109 14.40 20.59 -2.91
C GLU A 109 15.60 20.34 -1.97
N GLU A 110 16.70 21.03 -2.22
CA GLU A 110 17.85 21.08 -1.32
C GLU A 110 17.53 22.00 -0.13
N PRO A 111 17.97 21.68 1.10
CA PRO A 111 17.88 22.62 2.21
C PRO A 111 18.70 23.89 1.89
N GLY A 112 18.10 25.06 2.05
CA GLY A 112 18.77 26.36 1.93
C GLY A 112 19.70 26.69 3.09
#